data_AF-A0A9D6RQI3-F1
#
_entry.id   AF-A0A9D6RQI3-F1
#
_cell.length_a   1.000
_cell.length_b   1.000
_cell.length_c   1.000
_cell.angle_alpha   90.00
_cell.angle_beta   90.00
_cell.angle_gamma   90.00
#
_symmetry.space_group_name_H-M   'P 1'
#
loop_
_entity.id
_entity.type
_entity.pdbx_description
1 polymer ?
#
loop_
_entity_poly.entity_id
_entity_poly.type
_entity_poly.pdbx_seq_one_letter_code
_entity_poly.pdbx_strand_id
1 'polypeptide(L)'
;MAEKVVLAYSGGLDTSCILKWLIDKNYEVIAYVGNVGQQEDFEEVREKALRIGASRVYVEDLRREFVTDFIFPAVRANAIYESRYLLGTGLARPCIARGQIQIAESEKSRYVAHGATGKGNDQVRFELTVYALKPELQVIAPWRQREFLDRFKGRSDLIAYAKENGIPVPVTLEAPYSMDENLYHISYESGVLEDPRQPAPADMFRMTLDPTRAAAEPERITIEFRDGTPIRVENLNDGRVETGPLELFLYLNELGKRHGIGRVDMVENRFVGIKSRGVYETPGGTILREAHLDIEGIAMDREVMRLRNSLSPKFAELVYNGFWYSPEMEFLMAAIDKSQEFIDGLVELSLYRGRAMAIGRESPTSLYDKELASMELEGDFNPLNSEGFIKTAAVRLKAHRAIVSARSRQRDLHEE
;
A
#
# COMPACT_ATOMS: atom_id res chain seq x y z
N MET A 1 -24.34 -1.41 -33.62
CA MET A 1 -24.12 -2.23 -32.41
C MET A 1 -23.87 -1.28 -31.26
N ALA A 2 -24.35 -1.60 -30.05
CA ALA A 2 -24.01 -0.82 -28.85
C ALA A 2 -22.48 -0.83 -28.67
N GLU A 3 -21.89 0.29 -28.23
CA GLU A 3 -20.47 0.31 -27.91
C GLU A 3 -20.25 -0.45 -26.60
N LYS A 4 -19.20 -1.27 -26.55
CA LYS A 4 -18.83 -2.02 -25.34
C LYS A 4 -18.12 -1.12 -24.35
N VAL A 5 -18.35 -1.33 -23.06
CA VAL A 5 -17.62 -0.71 -21.96
C VAL A 5 -17.29 -1.75 -20.89
N VAL A 6 -16.04 -1.78 -20.44
CA VAL A 6 -15.62 -2.63 -19.32
C VAL A 6 -15.65 -1.80 -18.04
N LEU A 7 -16.61 -2.08 -17.16
CA LEU A 7 -16.77 -1.41 -15.87
C LEU A 7 -16.02 -2.17 -14.77
N ALA A 8 -15.06 -1.51 -14.11
CA ALA A 8 -14.55 -1.96 -12.82
C ALA A 8 -15.70 -1.98 -11.80
N TYR A 9 -16.14 -3.18 -11.46
CA TYR A 9 -17.37 -3.46 -10.71
C TYR A 9 -17.02 -4.11 -9.37
N SER A 10 -17.66 -3.65 -8.30
CA SER A 10 -17.42 -4.11 -6.93
C SER A 10 -18.66 -4.69 -6.25
N GLY A 11 -19.80 -4.80 -6.95
CA GLY A 11 -21.07 -5.19 -6.33
C GLY A 11 -21.70 -4.12 -5.41
N GLY A 12 -20.96 -3.07 -5.05
CA GLY A 12 -21.45 -1.96 -4.23
C GLY A 12 -22.56 -1.13 -4.88
N LEU A 13 -23.18 -0.24 -4.09
CA LEU A 13 -24.26 0.63 -4.55
C LEU A 13 -23.86 1.48 -5.77
N ASP A 14 -22.75 2.21 -5.66
CA ASP A 14 -22.25 3.11 -6.70
C ASP A 14 -22.02 2.39 -8.03
N THR A 15 -21.23 1.31 -8.03
CA THR A 15 -20.90 0.57 -9.26
C THR A 15 -22.13 -0.16 -9.83
N SER A 16 -23.10 -0.57 -8.99
CA SER A 16 -24.38 -1.13 -9.45
C SER A 16 -25.27 -0.09 -10.13
N CYS A 17 -25.38 1.11 -9.57
CA CYS A 17 -26.09 2.21 -10.19
C CYS A 17 -25.39 2.67 -11.49
N ILE A 18 -24.07 2.73 -11.50
CA ILE A 18 -23.29 3.07 -12.71
C ILE A 18 -23.50 2.02 -13.80
N LEU A 19 -23.50 0.73 -13.46
CA LEU A 19 -23.77 -0.35 -14.40
C LEU A 19 -25.12 -0.13 -15.09
N LYS A 20 -26.19 0.09 -14.31
CA LYS A 20 -27.52 0.35 -14.85
C LYS A 20 -27.57 1.64 -15.68
N TRP A 21 -26.92 2.70 -15.21
CA TRP A 21 -26.88 3.99 -15.89
C TRP A 21 -26.17 3.93 -17.25
N LEU A 22 -25.09 3.14 -17.36
CA LEU A 22 -24.41 2.90 -18.63
C LEU A 22 -25.28 2.08 -19.60
N ILE A 23 -26.03 1.10 -19.10
CA ILE A 23 -27.01 0.35 -19.91
C ILE A 23 -28.10 1.30 -20.44
N ASP A 24 -28.62 2.20 -19.59
CA ASP A 24 -29.65 3.19 -19.98
C ASP A 24 -29.12 4.17 -21.05
N LYS A 25 -27.79 4.33 -21.14
CA LYS A 25 -27.10 5.08 -22.21
C LYS A 25 -26.76 4.25 -23.44
N ASN A 26 -27.30 3.04 -23.56
CA ASN A 26 -27.15 2.14 -24.70
C ASN A 26 -25.71 1.61 -24.89
N TYR A 27 -24.94 1.46 -23.80
CA TYR A 27 -23.70 0.69 -23.81
C TYR A 27 -23.95 -0.81 -23.57
N GLU A 28 -23.16 -1.66 -24.22
CA GLU A 28 -23.02 -3.06 -23.84
C GLU A 28 -22.01 -3.16 -22.68
N VAL A 29 -22.52 -3.23 -21.44
CA VAL A 29 -21.67 -3.18 -20.25
C VAL A 29 -21.14 -4.57 -19.91
N ILE A 30 -19.83 -4.67 -19.74
CA ILE A 30 -19.11 -5.85 -19.24
C ILE A 30 -18.67 -5.51 -17.82
N ALA A 31 -19.11 -6.28 -16.84
CA ALA A 31 -18.66 -6.09 -15.46
C ALA A 31 -17.34 -6.84 -15.24
N TYR A 32 -16.34 -6.15 -14.70
CA TYR A 32 -15.04 -6.71 -14.37
C TYR A 32 -14.78 -6.54 -12.88
N VAL A 33 -14.56 -7.66 -12.19
CA VAL A 33 -14.24 -7.73 -10.77
C VAL A 33 -12.80 -8.24 -10.65
N GLY A 34 -11.90 -7.39 -10.13
CA GLY A 34 -10.55 -7.81 -9.77
C GLY A 34 -10.55 -8.35 -8.34
N ASN A 35 -10.34 -9.64 -8.16
CA ASN A 35 -10.12 -10.24 -6.85
C ASN A 35 -8.66 -10.00 -6.43
N VAL A 36 -8.46 -8.99 -5.60
CA VAL A 36 -7.19 -8.65 -4.95
C VAL A 36 -7.18 -9.09 -3.48
N GLY A 37 -8.06 -10.03 -3.12
CA GLY A 37 -8.14 -10.69 -1.81
C GLY A 37 -9.11 -10.07 -0.81
N GLN A 38 -10.01 -9.21 -1.27
CA GLN A 38 -11.17 -8.77 -0.50
C GLN A 38 -12.09 -9.96 -0.14
N GLN A 39 -12.72 -9.91 1.03
CA GLN A 39 -13.66 -10.94 1.48
C GLN A 39 -15.08 -10.64 0.95
N GLU A 40 -15.37 -11.10 -0.27
CA GLU A 40 -16.66 -10.93 -0.94
C GLU A 40 -17.19 -12.27 -1.46
N ASP A 41 -18.52 -12.41 -1.54
CA ASP A 41 -19.14 -13.50 -2.31
C ASP A 41 -19.13 -13.10 -3.79
N PHE A 42 -18.07 -13.50 -4.49
CA PHE A 42 -17.89 -13.15 -5.91
C PHE A 42 -18.97 -13.75 -6.82
N GLU A 43 -19.61 -14.84 -6.41
CA GLU A 43 -20.71 -15.42 -7.19
C GLU A 43 -21.99 -14.59 -7.01
N GLU A 44 -22.28 -14.13 -5.79
CA GLU A 44 -23.38 -13.17 -5.56
C GLU A 44 -23.13 -11.86 -6.34
N VAL A 45 -21.91 -11.34 -6.33
CA VAL A 45 -21.53 -10.15 -7.11
C VAL A 45 -21.75 -10.38 -8.61
N ARG A 46 -21.37 -11.56 -9.12
CA ARG A 46 -21.59 -11.95 -10.53
C ARG A 46 -23.07 -12.01 -10.87
N GLU A 47 -23.86 -12.74 -10.08
CA GLU A 47 -25.30 -12.87 -10.28
C GLU A 47 -26.00 -11.52 -10.23
N LYS A 48 -25.58 -10.65 -9.31
CA LYS A 48 -26.10 -9.28 -9.19
C LYS A 48 -25.82 -8.46 -10.45
N ALA A 49 -24.59 -8.47 -10.96
CA ALA A 49 -24.24 -7.75 -12.19
C ALA A 49 -25.08 -8.21 -13.40
N LEU A 50 -25.23 -9.52 -13.56
CA LEU A 50 -26.06 -10.12 -14.62
C LEU A 50 -27.53 -9.72 -14.48
N ARG A 51 -28.08 -9.73 -13.25
CA ARG A 51 -29.47 -9.33 -12.97
C ARG A 51 -29.74 -7.86 -13.31
N ILE A 52 -28.78 -6.97 -13.08
CA ILE A 52 -28.90 -5.55 -13.45
C ILE A 52 -28.84 -5.36 -14.98
N GLY A 53 -28.17 -6.28 -15.69
CA GLY A 53 -28.14 -6.35 -17.15
C GLY A 53 -26.76 -6.33 -17.77
N ALA A 54 -25.70 -6.65 -17.02
CA ALA A 54 -24.37 -6.84 -17.60
C ALA A 54 -24.41 -7.92 -18.68
N SER A 55 -23.78 -7.65 -19.82
CA SER A 55 -23.68 -8.60 -20.94
C SER A 55 -22.76 -9.78 -20.61
N ARG A 56 -21.70 -9.52 -19.83
CA ARG A 56 -20.70 -10.49 -19.36
C ARG A 56 -20.15 -10.04 -18.01
N VAL A 57 -19.64 -11.01 -17.24
CA VAL A 57 -18.95 -10.76 -15.98
C VAL A 57 -17.62 -11.52 -15.97
N TYR A 58 -16.53 -10.79 -15.74
CA TYR A 58 -15.20 -11.35 -15.47
C TYR A 58 -14.89 -11.20 -13.99
N VAL A 59 -14.40 -12.27 -13.38
CA VAL A 59 -13.89 -12.26 -12.00
C VAL A 59 -12.49 -12.84 -12.08
N GLU A 60 -11.49 -11.96 -12.05
CA GLU A 60 -10.09 -12.34 -12.23
C GLU A 60 -9.41 -12.46 -10.86
N ASP A 61 -8.77 -13.60 -10.58
CA ASP A 61 -7.97 -13.78 -9.37
C ASP A 61 -6.58 -13.16 -9.56
N LEU A 62 -6.41 -11.96 -9.01
CA LEU A 62 -5.20 -11.16 -9.11
C LEU A 62 -4.33 -11.25 -7.84
N ARG A 63 -4.70 -12.10 -6.87
CA ARG A 63 -4.06 -12.10 -5.54
C ARG A 63 -2.56 -12.37 -5.61
N ARG A 64 -2.15 -13.37 -6.39
CA ARG A 64 -0.74 -13.72 -6.53
C ARG A 64 0.06 -12.61 -7.21
N GLU A 65 -0.47 -12.08 -8.30
CA GLU A 65 0.11 -10.97 -9.05
C GLU A 65 0.22 -9.71 -8.18
N PHE A 66 -0.80 -9.41 -7.38
CA PHE A 66 -0.79 -8.28 -6.46
C PHE A 66 0.34 -8.39 -5.42
N VAL A 67 0.59 -9.60 -4.91
CA VAL A 67 1.73 -9.87 -4.01
C VAL A 67 3.07 -9.69 -4.73
N THR A 68 3.29 -10.40 -5.83
CA THR A 68 4.61 -10.47 -6.46
C THR A 68 5.00 -9.19 -7.20
N ASP A 69 4.05 -8.54 -7.85
CA ASP A 69 4.34 -7.45 -8.79
C ASP A 69 4.12 -6.07 -8.20
N PHE A 70 3.46 -5.95 -7.04
CA PHE A 70 3.14 -4.65 -6.43
C PHE A 70 3.59 -4.57 -4.97
N ILE A 71 3.18 -5.54 -4.13
CA ILE A 71 3.50 -5.51 -2.69
C ILE A 71 5.00 -5.74 -2.46
N PHE A 72 5.60 -6.78 -3.05
CA PHE A 72 7.02 -7.05 -2.85
C PHE A 72 7.94 -5.93 -3.36
N PRO A 73 7.70 -5.31 -4.53
CA PRO A 73 8.43 -4.09 -4.91
C PRO A 73 8.27 -2.94 -3.92
N ALA A 74 7.08 -2.73 -3.35
CA ALA A 74 6.88 -1.71 -2.31
C ALA A 74 7.61 -2.03 -1.00
N VAL A 75 7.70 -3.32 -0.61
CA VAL A 75 8.49 -3.80 0.54
C VAL A 75 9.97 -3.54 0.31
N ARG A 76 10.51 -3.93 -0.86
CA ARG A 76 11.90 -3.67 -1.28
C ARG A 76 12.25 -2.17 -1.23
N ALA A 77 11.32 -1.33 -1.66
CA ALA A 77 11.48 0.12 -1.59
C ALA A 77 11.33 0.69 -0.16
N ASN A 78 10.93 -0.10 0.83
CA ASN A 78 10.44 0.35 2.13
C ASN A 78 9.44 1.51 2.01
N ALA A 79 8.52 1.40 1.04
CA ALA A 79 7.59 2.46 0.68
C ALA A 79 6.65 2.77 1.85
N ILE A 80 6.70 4.02 2.32
CA ILE A 80 5.83 4.51 3.39
C ILE A 80 5.48 5.97 3.14
N TYR A 81 4.20 6.24 2.91
CA TYR A 81 3.70 7.58 2.63
C TYR A 81 3.53 8.37 3.91
N GLU A 82 4.06 9.59 3.92
CA GLU A 82 4.07 10.51 5.07
C GLU A 82 4.50 9.81 6.38
N SER A 83 5.48 8.89 6.25
CA SER A 83 6.06 8.10 7.33
C SER A 83 5.10 7.18 8.08
N ARG A 84 3.88 6.94 7.57
CA ARG A 84 2.84 6.18 8.29
C ARG A 84 2.03 5.21 7.44
N TYR A 85 1.70 5.55 6.19
CA TYR A 85 0.79 4.76 5.37
C TYR A 85 1.54 3.80 4.43
N LEU A 86 1.19 2.51 4.46
CA LEU A 86 1.81 1.46 3.64
C LEU A 86 1.18 1.26 2.26
N LEU A 87 0.33 2.19 1.80
CA LEU A 87 -0.11 2.29 0.40
C LEU A 87 -1.04 1.20 -0.12
N GLY A 88 -1.68 0.39 0.73
CA GLY A 88 -2.43 -0.80 0.28
C GLY A 88 -3.45 -0.54 -0.84
N THR A 89 -4.27 0.50 -0.74
CA THR A 89 -5.21 0.89 -1.81
C THR A 89 -4.46 1.41 -3.03
N GLY A 90 -3.41 2.21 -2.81
CA GLY A 90 -2.60 2.80 -3.88
C GLY A 90 -1.92 1.75 -4.75
N LEU A 91 -1.45 0.66 -4.15
CA LEU A 91 -0.84 -0.48 -4.83
C LEU A 91 -1.86 -1.37 -5.56
N ALA A 92 -3.07 -1.53 -5.01
CA ALA A 92 -4.10 -2.38 -5.62
C ALA A 92 -4.67 -1.79 -6.92
N ARG A 93 -4.82 -0.46 -7.02
CA ARG A 93 -5.44 0.19 -8.18
C ARG A 93 -4.73 -0.06 -9.52
N PRO A 94 -3.39 0.09 -9.65
CA PRO A 94 -2.70 -0.23 -10.90
C PRO A 94 -2.76 -1.72 -11.26
N CYS A 95 -2.89 -2.63 -10.28
CA CYS A 95 -3.12 -4.06 -10.52
C CYS A 95 -4.52 -4.30 -11.12
N ILE A 96 -5.56 -3.75 -10.49
CA ILE A 96 -6.95 -3.89 -10.98
C ILE A 96 -7.10 -3.26 -12.36
N ALA A 97 -6.55 -2.05 -12.58
CA ALA A 97 -6.62 -1.35 -13.84
C ALA A 97 -5.87 -2.10 -14.97
N ARG A 98 -4.73 -2.73 -14.67
CA ARG A 98 -4.02 -3.60 -15.63
C ARG A 98 -4.92 -4.75 -16.11
N GLY A 99 -5.58 -5.47 -15.19
CA GLY A 99 -6.52 -6.52 -15.56
C GLY A 99 -7.74 -5.99 -16.33
N GLN A 100 -8.26 -4.81 -15.97
CA GLN A 100 -9.37 -4.16 -16.68
C GLN A 100 -9.03 -3.89 -18.16
N ILE A 101 -7.82 -3.41 -18.43
CA ILE A 101 -7.32 -3.13 -19.77
C ILE A 101 -7.22 -4.42 -20.58
N GLN A 102 -6.71 -5.51 -19.99
CA GLN A 102 -6.62 -6.82 -20.66
C GLN A 102 -8.02 -7.33 -21.06
N ILE A 103 -9.01 -7.20 -20.19
CA ILE A 103 -10.40 -7.54 -20.53
C ILE A 103 -10.91 -6.64 -21.66
N ALA A 104 -10.68 -5.33 -21.60
CA ALA A 104 -11.09 -4.41 -22.66
C ALA A 104 -10.48 -4.77 -24.03
N GLU A 105 -9.21 -5.16 -24.07
CA GLU A 105 -8.55 -5.62 -25.30
C GLU A 105 -9.15 -6.92 -25.83
N SER A 106 -9.34 -7.93 -24.96
CA SER A 106 -9.92 -9.22 -25.35
C SER A 106 -11.35 -9.09 -25.90
N GLU A 107 -12.11 -8.14 -25.34
CA GLU A 107 -13.49 -7.86 -25.71
C GLU A 107 -13.62 -6.85 -26.85
N LYS A 108 -12.50 -6.29 -27.29
CA LYS A 108 -12.40 -5.20 -28.28
C LYS A 108 -13.25 -3.99 -27.88
N SER A 109 -13.29 -3.70 -26.59
CA SER A 109 -13.93 -2.52 -26.02
C SER A 109 -13.08 -1.28 -26.27
N ARG A 110 -13.73 -0.18 -26.64
CA ARG A 110 -13.07 1.14 -26.75
C ARG A 110 -13.11 1.91 -25.44
N TYR A 111 -13.93 1.46 -24.49
CA TYR A 111 -14.21 2.17 -23.26
C TYR A 111 -13.91 1.31 -22.03
N VAL A 112 -13.38 1.98 -21.00
CA VAL A 112 -13.31 1.47 -19.63
C VAL A 112 -14.04 2.44 -18.71
N ALA A 113 -14.65 1.95 -17.65
CA ALA A 113 -15.37 2.76 -16.68
C ALA A 113 -15.00 2.38 -15.25
N HIS A 114 -15.11 3.32 -14.32
CA HIS A 114 -14.89 3.07 -12.89
C HIS A 114 -15.86 3.86 -12.01
N GLY A 115 -16.04 3.38 -10.78
CA GLY A 115 -16.89 4.00 -9.76
C GLY A 115 -16.19 4.98 -8.81
N ALA A 116 -14.89 5.25 -8.97
CA ALA A 116 -14.17 6.15 -8.07
C ALA A 116 -14.77 7.58 -8.07
N THR A 117 -14.87 8.18 -6.88
CA THR A 117 -15.48 9.50 -6.69
C THR A 117 -14.58 10.64 -7.16
N GLY A 118 -15.18 11.79 -7.48
CA GLY A 118 -14.45 12.98 -7.94
C GLY A 118 -13.53 13.65 -6.90
N LYS A 119 -13.55 13.21 -5.64
CA LYS A 119 -12.72 13.76 -4.53
C LYS A 119 -11.66 12.79 -4.02
N GLY A 120 -11.65 11.55 -4.51
CA GLY A 120 -10.71 10.50 -4.10
C GLY A 120 -9.44 10.48 -4.93
N ASN A 121 -8.40 9.81 -4.43
CA ASN A 121 -7.17 9.56 -5.21
C ASN A 121 -7.36 8.46 -6.26
N ASP A 122 -8.32 7.53 -6.05
CA ASP A 122 -8.47 6.34 -6.90
C ASP A 122 -8.83 6.66 -8.34
N GLN A 123 -9.59 7.73 -8.59
CA GLN A 123 -9.85 8.20 -9.95
C GLN A 123 -8.55 8.46 -10.72
N VAL A 124 -7.55 9.07 -10.06
CA VAL A 124 -6.26 9.39 -10.65
C VAL A 124 -5.48 8.10 -10.91
N ARG A 125 -5.48 7.17 -9.94
CA ARG A 125 -4.74 5.90 -10.04
C ARG A 125 -5.25 5.00 -11.18
N PHE A 126 -6.57 4.88 -11.32
CA PHE A 126 -7.17 4.14 -12.44
C PHE A 126 -6.82 4.80 -13.78
N GLU A 127 -7.06 6.10 -13.91
CA GLU A 127 -6.92 6.78 -15.19
C GLU A 127 -5.48 6.93 -15.65
N LEU A 128 -4.55 7.27 -14.76
CA LEU A 128 -3.12 7.33 -15.12
C LEU A 128 -2.61 5.96 -15.57
N THR A 129 -3.08 4.87 -14.94
CA THR A 129 -2.74 3.51 -15.39
C THR A 129 -3.29 3.23 -16.78
N VAL A 130 -4.55 3.57 -17.05
CA VAL A 130 -5.15 3.41 -18.38
C VAL A 130 -4.40 4.21 -19.44
N TYR A 131 -4.12 5.50 -19.18
CA TYR A 131 -3.42 6.33 -20.14
C TYR A 131 -1.96 5.93 -20.36
N ALA A 132 -1.29 5.39 -19.33
CA ALA A 132 0.08 4.90 -19.45
C ALA A 132 0.18 3.61 -20.27
N LEU A 133 -0.73 2.66 -20.07
CA LEU A 133 -0.66 1.33 -20.70
C LEU A 133 -1.43 1.24 -22.01
N LYS A 134 -2.52 2.00 -22.16
CA LYS A 134 -3.45 1.90 -23.29
C LYS A 134 -4.12 3.26 -23.59
N PRO A 135 -3.37 4.27 -24.05
CA PRO A 135 -3.85 5.64 -24.24
C PRO A 135 -5.02 5.80 -25.21
N GLU A 136 -5.26 4.81 -26.09
CA GLU A 136 -6.38 4.78 -27.02
C GLU A 136 -7.74 4.43 -26.38
N LEU A 137 -7.76 3.88 -25.17
CA LEU A 137 -9.00 3.62 -24.43
C LEU A 137 -9.61 4.93 -23.92
N GLN A 138 -10.93 5.05 -24.06
CA GLN A 138 -11.68 6.18 -23.53
C GLN A 138 -12.21 5.85 -22.13
N VAL A 139 -11.90 6.69 -21.15
CA VAL A 139 -12.37 6.49 -19.76
C VAL A 139 -13.72 7.17 -19.55
N ILE A 140 -14.67 6.40 -19.04
CA ILE A 140 -15.96 6.90 -18.56
C ILE A 140 -15.92 6.95 -17.03
N ALA A 141 -15.89 8.15 -16.47
CA ALA A 141 -15.92 8.41 -15.03
C ALA A 141 -17.21 9.16 -14.63
N PRO A 142 -18.31 8.45 -14.31
CA PRO A 142 -19.62 9.07 -14.08
C PRO A 142 -19.60 10.15 -12.99
N TRP A 143 -18.86 9.95 -11.90
CA TRP A 143 -18.71 10.94 -10.83
C TRP A 143 -18.01 12.26 -11.20
N ARG A 144 -17.59 12.43 -12.46
CA ARG A 144 -17.14 13.71 -13.03
C ARG A 144 -17.95 14.17 -14.23
N GLN A 145 -18.99 13.44 -14.61
CA GLN A 145 -19.88 13.83 -15.69
C GLN A 145 -21.05 14.63 -15.15
N ARG A 146 -21.31 15.79 -15.77
CA ARG A 146 -22.32 16.73 -15.32
C ARG A 146 -23.70 16.09 -15.19
N GLU A 147 -24.09 15.29 -16.18
CA GLU A 147 -25.38 14.61 -16.20
C GLU A 147 -25.57 13.63 -15.03
N PHE A 148 -24.52 12.86 -14.69
CA PHE A 148 -24.57 11.94 -13.56
C PHE A 148 -24.61 12.71 -12.22
N LEU A 149 -23.78 13.75 -12.09
CA LEU A 149 -23.76 14.63 -10.90
C LEU A 149 -25.03 15.45 -10.72
N ASP A 150 -25.75 15.76 -11.78
CA ASP A 150 -27.04 16.44 -11.71
C ASP A 150 -28.16 15.50 -11.27
N ARG A 151 -28.07 14.23 -11.66
CA ARG A 151 -29.00 13.18 -11.24
C ARG A 151 -28.74 12.67 -9.82
N PHE A 152 -27.49 12.59 -9.40
CA PHE A 152 -27.08 11.99 -8.12
C PHE A 152 -26.28 13.00 -7.30
N LYS A 153 -26.94 13.67 -6.34
CA LYS A 153 -26.32 14.62 -5.40
C LYS A 153 -25.71 13.91 -4.20
N GLY A 154 -26.13 12.68 -3.93
CA GLY A 154 -25.53 11.86 -2.89
C GLY A 154 -26.08 10.45 -2.87
N ARG A 155 -25.77 9.75 -1.78
CA ARG A 155 -26.12 8.34 -1.58
C ARG A 155 -27.63 8.08 -1.59
N SER A 156 -28.43 9.00 -1.04
CA SER A 156 -29.90 8.90 -1.03
C SER A 156 -30.49 8.76 -2.44
N ASP A 157 -29.94 9.51 -3.40
CA ASP A 157 -30.42 9.50 -4.78
C ASP A 157 -30.05 8.20 -5.49
N LEU A 158 -28.86 7.65 -5.18
CA LEU A 158 -28.46 6.32 -5.67
C LEU A 158 -29.37 5.21 -5.12
N ILE A 159 -29.76 5.28 -3.84
CA ILE A 159 -30.69 4.33 -3.23
C ILE A 159 -32.07 4.42 -3.90
N ALA A 160 -32.56 5.65 -4.13
CA ALA A 160 -33.83 5.86 -4.83
C ALA A 160 -33.79 5.28 -6.25
N TYR A 161 -32.73 5.58 -7.01
CA TYR A 161 -32.54 5.04 -8.35
C TYR A 161 -32.38 3.51 -8.37
N ALA A 162 -31.67 2.95 -7.38
CA ALA A 162 -31.56 1.51 -7.22
C ALA A 162 -32.94 0.87 -7.00
N LYS A 163 -33.77 1.45 -6.14
CA LYS A 163 -35.14 0.99 -5.90
C LYS A 163 -36.02 1.10 -7.13
N GLU A 164 -35.97 2.23 -7.85
CA GLU A 164 -36.72 2.46 -9.09
C GLU A 164 -36.37 1.45 -10.19
N ASN A 165 -35.12 0.99 -10.23
CA ASN A 165 -34.60 0.09 -11.27
C ASN A 165 -34.48 -1.36 -10.81
N GLY A 166 -35.01 -1.71 -9.63
CA GLY A 166 -34.94 -3.07 -9.09
C GLY A 166 -33.52 -3.57 -8.82
N ILE A 167 -32.56 -2.67 -8.61
CA ILE A 167 -31.18 -3.01 -8.27
C ILE A 167 -31.14 -3.50 -6.82
N PRO A 168 -30.67 -4.72 -6.54
CA PRO A 168 -30.54 -5.21 -5.18
C PRO A 168 -29.57 -4.34 -4.36
N VAL A 169 -30.06 -3.75 -3.28
CA VAL A 169 -29.22 -3.02 -2.31
C VAL A 169 -29.14 -3.87 -1.04
N PRO A 170 -27.95 -4.06 -0.44
CA PRO A 170 -27.83 -4.77 0.83
C PRO A 170 -28.77 -4.18 1.88
N VAL A 171 -29.48 -5.04 2.62
CA VAL A 171 -30.52 -4.64 3.60
C VAL A 171 -29.91 -4.23 4.95
N THR A 172 -28.59 -4.29 5.10
CA THR A 172 -27.90 -4.01 6.36
C THR A 172 -27.92 -2.51 6.68
N LEU A 173 -28.15 -2.18 7.97
CA LEU A 173 -27.79 -0.88 8.54
C LEU A 173 -26.33 -0.60 8.19
N GLU A 174 -26.09 0.42 7.37
CA GLU A 174 -24.76 0.72 6.84
C GLU A 174 -23.77 1.00 7.97
N ALA A 175 -22.55 0.51 7.78
CA ALA A 175 -21.43 0.95 8.61
C ALA A 175 -21.30 2.47 8.48
N PRO A 176 -21.08 3.20 9.59
CA PRO A 176 -21.05 4.67 9.59
C PRO A 176 -19.74 5.24 8.99
N TYR A 177 -19.05 4.47 8.13
CA TYR A 177 -17.78 4.77 7.48
C TYR A 177 -17.68 4.00 6.14
N SER A 178 -16.85 4.50 5.24
CA SER A 178 -16.47 3.83 3.99
C SER A 178 -15.33 2.85 4.23
N MET A 179 -15.26 1.79 3.42
CA MET A 179 -14.26 0.74 3.53
C MET A 179 -13.70 0.36 2.17
N ASP A 180 -12.41 0.10 2.11
CA ASP A 180 -11.74 -0.53 0.97
C ASP A 180 -10.80 -1.62 1.48
N GLU A 181 -11.10 -2.86 1.11
CA GLU A 181 -10.43 -4.08 1.58
C GLU A 181 -9.70 -4.74 0.41
N ASN A 182 -8.50 -5.25 0.67
CA ASN A 182 -7.75 -6.13 -0.21
C ASN A 182 -6.81 -7.01 0.64
N LEU A 183 -6.02 -7.88 0.01
CA LEU A 183 -5.13 -8.77 0.75
C LEU A 183 -4.08 -8.02 1.56
N TYR A 184 -3.63 -6.84 1.13
CA TYR A 184 -2.57 -6.10 1.82
C TYR A 184 -3.08 -5.35 3.03
N HIS A 185 -4.26 -4.72 2.91
CA HIS A 185 -4.83 -3.91 3.97
C HIS A 185 -6.35 -3.82 3.92
N ILE A 186 -6.91 -3.23 4.97
CA ILE A 186 -8.23 -2.59 4.92
C ILE A 186 -8.11 -1.15 5.37
N SER A 187 -8.81 -0.25 4.69
CA SER A 187 -8.89 1.16 5.02
C SER A 187 -10.30 1.56 5.41
N TYR A 188 -10.39 2.54 6.29
CA TYR A 188 -11.64 3.10 6.81
C TYR A 188 -11.57 4.62 6.77
N GLU A 189 -12.61 5.26 6.22
CA GLU A 189 -12.70 6.72 6.15
C GLU A 189 -14.16 7.20 6.17
N SER A 190 -14.36 8.51 6.12
CA SER A 190 -15.69 9.16 6.07
C SER A 190 -16.58 8.93 7.30
N GLY A 191 -17.75 9.58 7.30
CA GLY A 191 -18.76 9.47 8.36
C GLY A 191 -18.21 9.80 9.74
N VAL A 192 -18.32 8.88 10.70
CA VAL A 192 -17.86 9.13 12.09
C VAL A 192 -16.35 9.36 12.21
N LEU A 193 -15.55 8.97 11.21
CA LEU A 193 -14.11 9.16 11.20
C LEU A 193 -13.68 10.54 10.69
N GLU A 194 -14.59 11.35 10.11
CA GLU A 194 -14.24 12.67 9.56
C GLU A 194 -13.82 13.68 10.61
N ASP A 195 -14.33 13.57 11.84
CA ASP A 195 -13.82 14.34 12.98
C ASP A 195 -12.56 13.65 13.53
N PRO A 196 -11.36 14.21 13.33
CA PRO A 196 -10.11 13.60 13.78
C PRO A 196 -9.96 13.53 15.30
N ARG A 197 -10.88 14.14 16.05
CA ARG A 197 -10.93 14.05 17.52
C ARG A 197 -11.65 12.81 18.02
N GLN A 198 -12.48 12.17 17.18
CA GLN A 198 -13.25 10.99 17.58
C GLN A 198 -12.39 9.74 17.47
N PRO A 199 -12.28 8.91 18.52
CA PRO A 199 -11.58 7.62 18.40
C PRO A 199 -12.32 6.72 17.40
N ALA A 200 -11.57 5.89 16.68
CA ALA A 200 -12.14 4.88 15.81
C ALA A 200 -13.01 3.89 16.62
N PRO A 201 -14.22 3.53 16.16
CA PRO A 201 -15.04 2.51 16.82
C PRO A 201 -14.32 1.17 16.92
N ALA A 202 -14.38 0.51 18.08
CA ALA A 202 -13.61 -0.72 18.33
C ALA A 202 -14.09 -1.93 17.51
N ASP A 203 -15.35 -1.94 17.09
CA ASP A 203 -16.00 -2.97 16.28
C ASP A 203 -15.75 -2.81 14.77
N MET A 204 -15.05 -1.75 14.36
CA MET A 204 -14.73 -1.47 12.96
C MET A 204 -13.68 -2.41 12.38
N PHE A 205 -12.69 -2.78 13.19
CA PHE A 205 -11.48 -3.49 12.77
C PHE A 205 -11.79 -4.95 12.40
N ARG A 206 -11.41 -5.36 11.19
CA ARG A 206 -11.71 -6.70 10.61
C ARG A 206 -10.47 -7.56 10.39
N MET A 207 -9.35 -6.93 10.05
CA MET A 207 -8.11 -7.63 9.75
C MET A 207 -7.24 -7.87 10.99
N THR A 208 -7.49 -7.19 12.11
CA THR A 208 -6.69 -7.31 13.33
C THR A 208 -7.54 -7.40 14.59
N LEU A 209 -7.13 -8.26 15.53
CA LEU A 209 -7.67 -8.22 16.88
C LEU A 209 -7.22 -6.95 17.60
N ASP A 210 -8.00 -6.50 18.57
CA ASP A 210 -7.54 -5.46 19.48
C ASP A 210 -6.28 -5.94 20.23
N PRO A 211 -5.16 -5.18 20.25
CA PRO A 211 -3.94 -5.58 20.95
C PRO A 211 -4.13 -5.95 22.43
N THR A 212 -5.17 -5.42 23.09
CA THR A 212 -5.52 -5.77 24.48
C THR A 212 -6.14 -7.17 24.60
N ARG A 213 -6.77 -7.66 23.52
CA ARG A 213 -7.45 -8.96 23.40
C ARG A 213 -6.69 -9.96 22.51
N ALA A 214 -5.58 -9.53 21.91
CA ALA A 214 -4.69 -10.37 21.11
C ALA A 214 -4.02 -11.46 21.96
N ALA A 215 -3.36 -12.41 21.29
CA ALA A 215 -2.68 -13.52 21.94
C ALA A 215 -1.80 -13.06 23.13
N ALA A 216 -1.90 -13.76 24.26
CA ALA A 216 -1.23 -13.41 25.49
C ALA A 216 0.25 -13.82 25.52
N GLU A 217 0.63 -14.81 24.72
CA GLU A 217 2.01 -15.27 24.58
C GLU A 217 2.63 -14.77 23.27
N PRO A 218 3.91 -14.39 23.27
CA PRO A 218 4.62 -14.02 22.06
C PRO A 218 4.81 -15.24 21.15
N GLU A 219 4.77 -14.99 19.85
CA GLU A 219 5.02 -16.00 18.81
C GLU A 219 6.30 -15.64 18.05
N ARG A 220 7.19 -16.61 17.84
CA ARG A 220 8.46 -16.42 17.15
C ARG A 220 8.35 -16.97 15.74
N ILE A 221 8.71 -16.14 14.77
CA ILE A 221 8.76 -16.54 13.37
C ILE A 221 10.12 -16.19 12.77
N THR A 222 10.48 -16.87 11.70
CA THR A 222 11.59 -16.50 10.83
C THR A 222 11.06 -16.15 9.45
N ILE A 223 11.65 -15.14 8.82
CA ILE A 223 11.39 -14.78 7.43
C ILE A 223 12.72 -14.81 6.69
N GLU A 224 12.78 -15.63 5.64
CA GLU A 224 13.94 -15.75 4.75
C GLU A 224 13.74 -14.85 3.53
N PHE A 225 14.79 -14.11 3.17
CA PHE A 225 14.84 -13.21 2.03
C PHE A 225 15.85 -13.69 1.00
N ARG A 226 15.53 -13.41 -0.27
CA ARG A 226 16.46 -13.46 -1.40
C ARG A 226 16.26 -12.25 -2.28
N ASP A 227 17.33 -11.53 -2.58
CA ASP A 227 17.31 -10.27 -3.33
C ASP A 227 16.24 -9.28 -2.78
N GLY A 228 16.18 -9.15 -1.45
CA GLY A 228 15.21 -8.31 -0.73
C GLY A 228 13.76 -8.81 -0.76
N THR A 229 13.49 -9.95 -1.38
CA THR A 229 12.14 -10.53 -1.51
C THR A 229 11.93 -11.66 -0.51
N PRO A 230 10.83 -11.69 0.26
CA PRO A 230 10.58 -12.81 1.17
C PRO A 230 10.24 -14.09 0.39
N ILE A 231 10.93 -15.19 0.70
CA ILE A 231 10.78 -16.48 0.02
C ILE A 231 10.26 -17.60 0.93
N ARG A 232 10.36 -17.42 2.25
CA ARG A 232 9.94 -18.42 3.24
C ARG A 232 9.56 -17.74 4.55
N VAL A 233 8.51 -18.23 5.18
CA VAL A 233 8.17 -17.93 6.57
C VAL A 233 8.04 -19.24 7.32
N GLU A 234 8.65 -19.32 8.49
CA GLU A 234 8.54 -20.46 9.39
C GLU A 234 8.16 -19.97 10.78
N ASN A 235 7.18 -20.63 11.38
CA ASN A 235 6.79 -20.39 12.75
C ASN A 235 7.54 -21.35 13.68
N LEU A 236 8.32 -20.80 14.59
CA LEU A 236 9.17 -21.57 15.49
C LEU A 236 8.40 -22.18 16.67
N ASN A 237 7.16 -21.75 16.90
CA ASN A 237 6.31 -22.29 17.95
C ASN A 237 5.59 -23.57 17.51
N ASP A 238 5.08 -23.63 16.27
CA ASP A 238 4.28 -24.76 15.76
C ASP A 238 4.91 -25.51 14.57
N GLY A 239 5.99 -25.00 13.99
CA GLY A 239 6.71 -25.59 12.86
C GLY A 239 6.04 -25.38 11.50
N ARG A 240 4.98 -24.55 11.39
CA ARG A 240 4.34 -24.25 10.10
C ARG A 240 5.30 -23.48 9.20
N VAL A 241 5.40 -23.91 7.94
CA VAL A 241 6.26 -23.31 6.92
C VAL A 241 5.44 -22.98 5.68
N GLU A 242 5.60 -21.76 5.16
CA GLU A 242 5.04 -21.34 3.87
C GLU A 242 6.16 -20.80 2.97
N THR A 243 6.15 -21.19 1.70
CA THR A 243 7.17 -20.80 0.70
C THR A 243 6.59 -20.21 -0.58
N GLY A 244 5.28 -20.38 -0.82
CA GLY A 244 4.58 -19.71 -1.91
C GLY A 244 4.37 -18.23 -1.57
N PRO A 245 4.54 -17.29 -2.52
CA PRO A 245 4.49 -15.86 -2.23
C PRO A 245 3.13 -15.41 -1.67
N LEU A 246 2.04 -15.94 -2.24
CA LEU A 246 0.68 -15.62 -1.78
C LEU A 246 0.40 -16.27 -0.43
N GLU A 247 0.74 -17.55 -0.27
CA GLU A 247 0.50 -18.34 0.93
C GLU A 247 1.28 -17.78 2.13
N LEU A 248 2.55 -17.44 1.92
CA LEU A 248 3.39 -16.74 2.89
C LEU A 248 2.76 -15.43 3.33
N PHE A 249 2.32 -14.60 2.37
CA PHE A 249 1.75 -13.30 2.71
C PHE A 249 0.42 -13.43 3.45
N LEU A 250 -0.45 -14.36 3.04
CA LEU A 250 -1.70 -14.68 3.75
C LEU A 250 -1.43 -15.19 5.17
N TYR A 251 -0.39 -15.99 5.36
CA TYR A 251 -0.01 -16.45 6.69
C TYR A 251 0.51 -15.32 7.58
N LEU A 252 1.28 -14.37 7.03
CA LEU A 252 1.67 -13.16 7.76
C LEU A 252 0.46 -12.30 8.15
N ASN A 253 -0.58 -12.21 7.31
CA ASN A 253 -1.84 -11.59 7.68
C ASN A 253 -2.55 -12.33 8.84
N GLU A 254 -2.56 -13.67 8.81
CA GLU A 254 -3.14 -14.49 9.88
C GLU A 254 -2.44 -14.23 11.22
N LEU A 255 -1.11 -14.23 11.22
CA LEU A 255 -0.28 -13.94 12.39
C LEU A 255 -0.49 -12.51 12.89
N GLY A 256 -0.43 -11.52 11.99
CA GLY A 256 -0.66 -10.13 12.33
C GLY A 256 -2.07 -9.89 12.88
N LYS A 257 -3.08 -10.59 12.35
CA LYS A 257 -4.45 -10.57 12.89
C LYS A 257 -4.50 -11.02 14.34
N ARG A 258 -3.93 -12.20 14.61
CA ARG A 258 -3.91 -12.86 15.91
C ARG A 258 -3.22 -12.01 16.99
N HIS A 259 -2.17 -11.28 16.59
CA HIS A 259 -1.39 -10.42 17.48
C HIS A 259 -1.81 -8.96 17.47
N GLY A 260 -2.79 -8.55 16.65
CA GLY A 260 -3.27 -7.17 16.60
C GLY A 260 -2.32 -6.17 15.93
N ILE A 261 -1.45 -6.64 15.03
CA ILE A 261 -0.36 -5.86 14.42
C ILE A 261 -0.86 -5.08 13.20
N GLY A 262 -0.40 -3.84 13.05
CA GLY A 262 -0.55 -3.08 11.80
C GLY A 262 -1.70 -2.08 11.75
N ARG A 263 -2.24 -1.64 12.90
CA ARG A 263 -3.20 -0.54 12.97
C ARG A 263 -2.51 0.82 12.86
N VAL A 264 -3.01 1.71 12.01
CA VAL A 264 -2.58 3.11 11.87
C VAL A 264 -3.81 4.02 11.77
N ASP A 265 -3.86 5.10 12.56
CA ASP A 265 -4.87 6.17 12.46
C ASP A 265 -4.19 7.50 12.16
N MET A 266 -4.40 8.07 10.97
CA MET A 266 -3.66 9.25 10.51
C MET A 266 -4.51 10.25 9.74
N VAL A 267 -4.00 11.48 9.69
CA VAL A 267 -4.44 12.49 8.72
C VAL A 267 -3.40 12.55 7.61
N GLU A 268 -3.83 12.27 6.38
CA GLU A 268 -2.99 12.26 5.19
C GLU A 268 -3.27 13.44 4.27
N ASN A 269 -2.32 13.78 3.40
CA ASN A 269 -2.51 14.73 2.31
C ASN A 269 -2.90 14.00 1.03
N ARG A 270 -4.13 14.22 0.54
CA ARG A 270 -4.56 13.70 -0.76
C ARG A 270 -3.91 14.46 -1.90
N PHE A 271 -3.69 13.77 -3.02
CA PHE A 271 -3.08 14.36 -4.20
C PHE A 271 -3.93 15.51 -4.77
N VAL A 272 -5.26 15.40 -4.63
CA VAL A 272 -6.22 16.44 -5.04
C VAL A 272 -6.25 17.68 -4.11
N GLY A 273 -5.33 17.80 -3.15
CA GLY A 273 -5.09 19.02 -2.38
C GLY A 273 -5.91 19.18 -1.09
N ILE A 274 -6.55 18.11 -0.61
CA ILE A 274 -7.28 18.11 0.67
C ILE A 274 -6.62 17.17 1.68
N LYS A 275 -6.85 17.43 2.97
CA LYS A 275 -6.52 16.46 4.02
C LYS A 275 -7.68 15.48 4.22
N SER A 276 -7.34 14.23 4.51
CA SER A 276 -8.30 13.19 4.84
C SER A 276 -7.83 12.45 6.08
N ARG A 277 -8.73 12.11 6.99
CA ARG A 277 -8.42 11.13 8.04
C ARG A 277 -8.74 9.73 7.53
N GLY A 278 -7.79 8.82 7.72
CA GLY A 278 -7.94 7.41 7.40
C GLY A 278 -7.40 6.53 8.53
N VAL A 279 -8.09 5.42 8.75
CA VAL A 279 -7.65 4.36 9.67
C VAL A 279 -7.37 3.12 8.82
N TYR A 280 -6.24 2.46 9.07
CA TYR A 280 -5.73 1.38 8.25
C TYR A 280 -5.36 0.18 9.12
N GLU A 281 -5.60 -1.03 8.61
CA GLU A 281 -5.05 -2.27 9.14
C GLU A 281 -4.21 -2.94 8.05
N THR A 282 -2.89 -3.06 8.26
CA THR A 282 -1.96 -3.64 7.29
C THR A 282 -1.08 -4.72 7.98
N PRO A 283 -1.66 -5.86 8.40
CA PRO A 283 -0.97 -6.80 9.29
C PRO A 283 0.28 -7.41 8.68
N GLY A 284 0.16 -8.15 7.57
CA GLY A 284 1.29 -8.81 6.93
C GLY A 284 2.33 -7.83 6.40
N GLY A 285 1.89 -6.70 5.82
CA GLY A 285 2.79 -5.64 5.36
C GLY A 285 3.60 -4.99 6.49
N THR A 286 3.01 -4.80 7.68
CA THR A 286 3.74 -4.27 8.85
C THR A 286 4.81 -5.24 9.32
N ILE A 287 4.51 -6.55 9.37
CA ILE A 287 5.47 -7.58 9.76
C ILE A 287 6.62 -7.64 8.74
N LEU A 288 6.30 -7.69 7.44
CA LEU A 288 7.31 -7.71 6.39
C LEU A 288 8.21 -6.49 6.43
N ARG A 289 7.66 -5.30 6.67
CA ARG A 289 8.45 -4.08 6.74
C ARG A 289 9.47 -4.12 7.87
N GLU A 290 9.08 -4.59 9.06
CA GLU A 290 9.99 -4.72 10.19
C GLU A 290 11.11 -5.73 9.91
N ALA A 291 10.79 -6.87 9.27
CA ALA A 291 11.82 -7.82 8.87
C ALA A 291 12.73 -7.28 7.75
N HIS A 292 12.16 -6.62 6.75
CA HIS A 292 12.90 -6.12 5.59
C HIS A 292 13.92 -5.03 5.97
N LEU A 293 13.51 -4.08 6.83
CA LEU A 293 14.45 -3.09 7.36
C LEU A 293 15.62 -3.73 8.12
N ASP A 294 15.36 -4.83 8.82
CA ASP A 294 16.36 -5.52 9.62
C ASP A 294 17.39 -6.28 8.77
N ILE A 295 16.94 -7.00 7.74
CA ILE A 295 17.85 -7.73 6.85
C ILE A 295 18.73 -6.78 6.03
N GLU A 296 18.21 -5.64 5.58
CA GLU A 296 19.02 -4.61 4.94
C GLU A 296 20.08 -4.06 5.90
N GLY A 297 19.77 -3.99 7.20
CA GLY A 297 20.70 -3.54 8.25
C GLY A 297 22.01 -4.32 8.32
N ILE A 298 21.98 -5.62 8.05
CA ILE A 298 23.16 -6.49 8.08
C ILE A 298 23.80 -6.67 6.70
N ALA A 299 23.03 -6.61 5.61
CA ALA A 299 23.50 -6.95 4.27
C ALA A 299 23.78 -5.74 3.35
N MET A 300 23.24 -4.54 3.62
CA MET A 300 23.36 -3.40 2.72
C MET A 300 24.50 -2.45 3.12
N ASP A 301 25.28 -1.99 2.14
CA ASP A 301 26.27 -0.93 2.34
C ASP A 301 25.62 0.36 2.88
N ARG A 302 26.35 1.05 3.76
CA ARG A 302 25.86 2.26 4.46
C ARG A 302 25.44 3.38 3.50
N GLU A 303 26.20 3.66 2.45
CA GLU A 303 25.88 4.76 1.54
C GLU A 303 24.80 4.35 0.53
N VAL A 304 24.77 3.09 0.09
CA VAL A 304 23.66 2.53 -0.70
C VAL A 304 22.35 2.63 0.09
N MET A 305 22.34 2.24 1.36
CA MET A 305 21.16 2.36 2.23
C MET A 305 20.68 3.80 2.37
N ARG A 306 21.60 4.77 2.51
CA ARG A 306 21.23 6.20 2.60
C ARG A 306 20.61 6.70 1.30
N LEU A 307 21.13 6.30 0.15
CA LEU A 307 20.55 6.64 -1.15
C LEU A 307 19.18 5.98 -1.31
N ARG A 308 19.05 4.68 -1.05
CA ARG A 308 17.77 3.95 -1.09
C ARG A 308 16.73 4.59 -0.19
N ASN A 309 17.08 4.92 1.06
CA ASN A 309 16.22 5.66 2.00
C ASN A 309 15.81 7.05 1.49
N SER A 310 16.68 7.75 0.75
CA SER A 310 16.33 9.05 0.15
C SER A 310 15.33 8.92 -1.01
N LEU A 311 15.32 7.77 -1.69
CA LEU A 311 14.39 7.46 -2.79
C LEU A 311 13.05 6.90 -2.29
N SER A 312 13.02 6.22 -1.13
CA SER A 312 11.81 5.60 -0.57
C SER A 312 10.61 6.57 -0.45
N PRO A 313 10.75 7.82 0.05
CA PRO A 313 9.64 8.77 0.09
C PRO A 313 9.10 9.13 -1.30
N LYS A 314 9.99 9.28 -2.30
CA LYS A 314 9.57 9.59 -3.67
C LYS A 314 8.86 8.41 -4.31
N PHE A 315 9.35 7.19 -4.09
CA PHE A 315 8.67 5.96 -4.51
C PHE A 315 7.25 5.93 -3.93
N ALA A 316 7.12 6.12 -2.62
CA ALA A 316 5.82 6.13 -1.94
C ALA A 316 4.87 7.22 -2.45
N GLU A 317 5.38 8.42 -2.73
CA GLU A 317 4.63 9.52 -3.34
C GLU A 317 4.08 9.15 -4.72
N LEU A 318 4.90 8.56 -5.59
CA LEU A 318 4.47 8.14 -6.93
C LEU A 318 3.37 7.08 -6.87
N VAL A 319 3.52 6.06 -6.00
CA VAL A 319 2.46 5.08 -5.75
C VAL A 319 1.18 5.77 -5.27
N TYR A 320 1.29 6.63 -4.26
CA TYR A 320 0.14 7.31 -3.67
C TYR A 320 -0.62 8.15 -4.71
N ASN A 321 0.11 8.85 -5.58
CA ASN A 321 -0.42 9.73 -6.61
C ASN A 321 -0.88 9.00 -7.89
N GLY A 322 -0.63 7.69 -8.03
CA GLY A 322 -1.08 6.88 -9.16
C GLY A 322 -0.10 6.76 -10.32
N PHE A 323 1.16 7.15 -10.13
CA PHE A 323 2.23 7.07 -11.11
C PHE A 323 3.01 5.74 -11.03
N TRP A 324 2.29 4.61 -10.94
CA TRP A 324 2.94 3.29 -10.92
C TRP A 324 3.60 2.94 -12.26
N TYR A 325 2.93 3.28 -13.37
CA TYR A 325 3.41 3.02 -14.73
C TYR A 325 4.01 4.28 -15.37
N SER A 326 4.76 5.08 -14.60
CA SER A 326 5.45 6.26 -15.11
C SER A 326 6.96 6.01 -15.31
N PRO A 327 7.63 6.75 -16.22
CA PRO A 327 9.07 6.60 -16.45
C PRO A 327 9.92 6.82 -15.19
N GLU A 328 9.51 7.74 -14.32
CA GLU A 328 10.19 7.98 -13.05
C GLU A 328 10.00 6.83 -12.05
N MET A 329 8.87 6.10 -12.07
CA MET A 329 8.73 4.88 -11.28
C MET A 329 9.64 3.77 -11.81
N GLU A 330 9.71 3.58 -13.13
CA GLU A 330 10.62 2.61 -13.75
C GLU A 330 12.09 2.88 -13.38
N PHE A 331 12.50 4.16 -13.42
CA PHE A 331 13.84 4.57 -12.99
C PHE A 331 14.10 4.24 -11.51
N LEU A 332 13.15 4.56 -10.62
CA LEU A 332 13.29 4.25 -9.20
C LEU A 332 13.30 2.75 -8.95
N MET A 333 12.44 1.97 -9.59
CA MET A 333 12.41 0.51 -9.48
C MET A 333 13.76 -0.11 -9.88
N ALA A 334 14.38 0.35 -10.97
CA ALA A 334 15.71 -0.14 -11.35
C ALA A 334 16.77 0.13 -10.27
N ALA A 335 16.74 1.31 -9.64
CA ALA A 335 17.65 1.63 -8.54
C ALA A 335 17.35 0.84 -7.25
N ILE A 336 16.07 0.66 -6.92
CA ILE A 336 15.64 -0.16 -5.78
C ILE A 336 16.06 -1.61 -6.01
N ASP A 337 15.72 -2.21 -7.14
CA ASP A 337 16.06 -3.60 -7.45
C ASP A 337 17.58 -3.83 -7.42
N LYS A 338 18.35 -2.87 -7.94
CA LYS A 338 19.82 -2.90 -7.84
C LYS A 338 20.32 -2.85 -6.40
N SER A 339 19.68 -2.06 -5.54
CA SER A 339 20.04 -1.98 -4.11
C SER A 339 19.72 -3.27 -3.35
N GLN A 340 18.79 -4.08 -3.86
CA GLN A 340 18.35 -5.30 -3.20
C GLN A 340 19.14 -6.54 -3.61
N GLU A 341 20.00 -6.46 -4.62
CA GLU A 341 20.93 -7.53 -4.96
C GLU A 341 21.70 -7.95 -3.70
N PHE A 342 21.72 -9.26 -3.40
CA PHE A 342 22.41 -9.83 -2.24
C PHE A 342 21.82 -9.46 -0.87
N ILE A 343 20.64 -8.86 -0.79
CA ILE A 343 19.89 -8.74 0.47
C ILE A 343 19.23 -10.10 0.77
N ASP A 344 20.09 -11.03 1.16
CA ASP A 344 19.79 -12.44 1.41
C ASP A 344 19.96 -12.75 2.89
N GLY A 345 19.14 -13.66 3.41
CA GLY A 345 19.31 -14.17 4.77
C GLY A 345 17.99 -14.34 5.51
N LEU A 346 18.07 -14.41 6.82
CA LEU A 346 16.96 -14.76 7.69
C LEU A 346 16.83 -13.74 8.81
N VAL A 347 15.61 -13.29 9.07
CA VAL A 347 15.26 -12.44 10.21
C VAL A 347 14.31 -13.18 11.12
N GLU A 348 14.65 -13.26 12.40
CA GLU A 348 13.79 -13.78 13.44
C GLU A 348 13.02 -12.63 14.11
N LEU A 349 11.70 -12.77 14.17
CA LEU A 349 10.79 -11.80 14.77
C LEU A 349 10.07 -12.39 15.98
N SER A 350 9.85 -11.57 17.00
CA SER A 350 8.84 -11.80 18.04
C SER A 350 7.59 -10.98 17.73
N LEU A 351 6.46 -11.66 17.61
CA LEU A 351 5.13 -11.05 17.41
C LEU A 351 4.40 -11.02 18.74
N TYR A 352 4.00 -9.84 19.19
CA TYR A 352 3.32 -9.66 20.47
C TYR A 352 2.50 -8.38 20.51
N ARG A 353 1.19 -8.52 20.76
CA ARG A 353 0.24 -7.44 21.12
C ARG A 353 0.49 -6.11 20.41
N GLY A 354 0.28 -6.10 19.10
CA GLY A 354 0.38 -4.91 18.26
C GLY A 354 1.78 -4.63 17.72
N ARG A 355 2.79 -5.43 18.08
CA ARG A 355 4.17 -5.22 17.66
C ARG A 355 4.78 -6.47 17.01
N ALA A 356 5.52 -6.24 15.93
CA ALA A 356 6.55 -7.14 15.43
C ALA A 356 7.91 -6.57 15.82
N MET A 357 8.83 -7.40 16.31
CA MET A 357 10.16 -6.95 16.75
C MET A 357 11.21 -7.93 16.26
N ALA A 358 12.19 -7.44 15.49
CA ALA A 358 13.35 -8.22 15.12
C ALA A 358 14.21 -8.53 16.36
N ILE A 359 14.48 -9.82 16.57
CA ILE A 359 15.22 -10.34 17.73
C ILE A 359 16.49 -11.10 17.32
N GLY A 360 16.60 -11.48 16.06
CA GLY A 360 17.80 -12.12 15.51
C GLY A 360 17.84 -11.95 14.00
N ARG A 361 19.05 -12.03 13.44
CA ARG A 361 19.25 -12.05 11.99
C ARG A 361 20.56 -12.74 11.63
N GLU A 362 20.59 -13.34 10.46
CA GLU A 362 21.79 -13.88 9.85
C GLU A 362 21.73 -13.69 8.34
N SER A 363 22.89 -13.51 7.71
CA SER A 363 22.98 -13.29 6.27
C SER A 363 24.28 -13.92 5.75
N PRO A 364 24.22 -14.70 4.65
CA PRO A 364 25.43 -15.20 3.98
C PRO A 364 26.23 -14.05 3.33
N THR A 365 25.61 -12.90 3.12
CA THR A 365 26.18 -11.68 2.53
C THR A 365 26.33 -10.57 3.58
N SER A 366 26.43 -10.95 4.86
CA SER A 366 26.60 -10.04 5.99
C SER A 366 27.82 -9.14 5.82
N LEU A 367 27.61 -7.83 5.92
CA LEU A 367 28.66 -6.82 6.07
C LEU A 367 29.07 -6.61 7.53
N TYR A 368 28.34 -7.22 8.47
CA TYR A 368 28.71 -7.23 9.88
C TYR A 368 29.81 -8.25 10.14
N ASP A 369 30.93 -7.77 10.68
CA ASP A 369 32.07 -8.56 11.11
C ASP A 369 32.21 -8.47 12.64
N LYS A 370 32.04 -9.62 13.30
CA LYS A 370 32.09 -9.74 14.77
C LYS A 370 33.46 -9.40 15.34
N GLU A 371 34.54 -9.74 14.64
CA GLU A 371 35.90 -9.51 15.11
C GLU A 371 36.26 -8.04 14.98
N LEU A 372 35.93 -7.40 13.84
CA LEU A 372 36.13 -5.97 13.63
C LEU A 372 35.31 -5.08 14.59
N ALA A 373 34.09 -5.51 14.95
CA ALA A 373 33.22 -4.76 15.83
C ALA A 373 33.50 -4.98 17.33
N SER A 374 34.31 -5.98 17.68
CA SER A 374 34.57 -6.35 19.07
C SER A 374 35.36 -5.26 19.80
N MET A 375 34.99 -4.99 21.05
CA MET A 375 35.75 -4.12 21.95
C MET A 375 36.77 -4.91 22.80
N GLU A 376 36.71 -6.25 22.74
CA GLU A 376 37.56 -7.16 23.50
C GLU A 376 38.72 -7.73 22.66
N LEU A 377 38.57 -7.74 21.33
CA LEU A 377 39.58 -8.16 20.37
C LEU A 377 40.14 -6.93 19.67
N GLU A 378 41.44 -6.93 19.37
CA GLU A 378 42.10 -5.81 18.68
C GLU A 378 41.59 -5.65 17.24
N GLY A 379 41.22 -6.76 16.58
CA GLY A 379 40.70 -6.80 15.21
C GLY A 379 41.66 -6.20 14.17
N ASP A 380 41.20 -6.08 12.93
CA ASP A 380 41.95 -5.44 11.83
C ASP A 380 41.74 -3.90 11.76
N PHE A 381 41.00 -3.31 12.71
CA PHE A 381 40.74 -1.87 12.74
C PHE A 381 41.85 -1.11 13.49
N ASN A 382 42.64 -0.30 12.78
CA ASN A 382 43.66 0.55 13.42
C ASN A 382 43.06 1.82 14.06
N PRO A 383 43.07 1.96 15.40
CA PRO A 383 42.46 3.11 16.07
C PRO A 383 43.11 4.45 15.75
N LEU A 384 44.40 4.48 15.37
CA LEU A 384 45.15 5.71 15.08
C LEU A 384 44.58 6.46 13.87
N ASN A 385 43.98 5.75 12.92
CA ASN A 385 43.35 6.35 11.74
C ASN A 385 42.16 7.26 12.11
N SER A 386 41.52 7.00 13.25
CA SER A 386 40.34 7.75 13.71
C SER A 386 40.67 9.21 13.99
N GLU A 387 41.86 9.53 14.49
CA GLU A 387 42.25 10.91 14.80
C GLU A 387 42.30 11.77 13.53
N GLY A 388 42.94 11.27 12.47
CA GLY A 388 43.02 11.94 11.17
C GLY A 388 41.64 12.11 10.54
N PHE A 389 40.82 11.06 10.57
CA PHE A 389 39.44 11.09 10.08
C PHE A 389 38.59 12.17 10.80
N ILE A 390 38.60 12.17 12.14
CA ILE A 390 37.82 13.13 12.95
C ILE A 390 38.29 14.56 12.68
N LYS A 391 39.62 14.80 12.68
CA LYS A 391 40.17 16.14 12.42
C LYS A 391 39.76 16.65 11.04
N THR A 392 39.79 15.80 10.02
CA THR A 392 39.39 16.14 8.65
C THR A 392 37.89 16.43 8.57
N ALA A 393 37.04 15.55 9.12
CA ALA A 393 35.58 15.76 9.15
C ALA A 393 35.18 17.02 9.93
N ALA A 394 35.93 17.39 10.98
CA ALA A 394 35.66 18.55 11.81
C ALA A 394 36.02 19.89 11.16
N VAL A 395 36.82 19.92 10.08
CA VAL A 395 37.27 21.17 9.43
C VAL A 395 36.09 22.08 9.09
N ARG A 396 35.05 21.54 8.43
CA ARG A 396 33.86 22.32 8.06
C ARG A 396 33.09 22.85 9.27
N LEU A 397 33.07 22.11 10.38
CA LEU A 397 32.35 22.49 11.60
C LEU A 397 33.07 23.64 12.33
N LYS A 398 34.41 23.57 12.42
CA LYS A 398 35.24 24.63 12.99
C LYS A 398 35.08 25.94 12.20
N ALA A 399 35.09 25.86 10.87
CA ALA A 399 34.89 27.02 9.99
C ALA A 399 33.51 27.67 10.20
N HIS A 400 32.43 26.88 10.24
CA HIS A 400 31.08 27.40 10.49
C HIS A 400 30.99 28.11 11.85
N ARG A 401 31.53 27.51 12.91
CA ARG A 401 31.52 28.11 14.25
C ARG A 401 32.25 29.46 14.30
N ALA A 402 33.39 29.58 13.61
CA ALA A 402 34.14 30.84 13.55
C ALA A 402 33.29 31.98 12.95
N ILE A 403 32.55 31.70 11.87
CA ILE A 403 31.65 32.67 11.22
C ILE A 403 30.51 33.10 12.15
N VAL A 404 29.83 32.13 12.78
CA VAL A 404 28.70 32.40 13.68
C VAL A 404 29.16 33.23 14.88
N SER A 405 30.28 32.86 15.51
CA SER A 405 30.81 33.57 16.67
C SER A 405 31.29 34.99 16.35
N ALA A 406 31.80 35.25 15.14
CA ALA A 406 32.15 36.60 14.71
C ALA A 406 30.91 37.48 14.55
N ARG A 407 29.82 36.94 13.98
CA ARG A 407 28.54 37.65 13.84
C ARG A 407 27.85 37.96 15.16
N SER A 408 27.88 37.04 16.13
CA SER A 408 27.32 37.31 17.47
C SER A 408 28.04 38.47 18.16
N ARG A 409 29.39 38.48 18.15
CA ARG A 409 30.17 39.58 18.73
C ARG A 409 29.90 40.94 18.06
N GLN A 410 29.64 40.95 16.75
CA GLN A 410 29.27 42.19 16.05
C GLN A 410 27.87 42.70 16.39
N ARG A 411 26.93 41.81 16.75
CA ARG A 411 25.59 42.22 17.23
C ARG A 411 25.65 42.80 18.64
N ASP A 412 26.40 42.15 19.53
CA ASP A 412 26.58 42.62 20.91
C ASP A 412 27.22 44.03 20.95
N LEU A 413 28.11 44.33 20.00
CA LEU A 413 28.74 45.66 19.84
C LEU A 413 27.84 46.75 19.23
N HIS A 414 26.67 46.39 18.70
CA HIS A 414 25.69 47.33 18.12
C HIS A 414 24.45 47.52 19.00
N GLU A 415 24.29 46.73 20.07
CA GLU A 415 23.22 46.84 21.06
C GLU A 415 23.67 47.55 22.36
N GLU A 416 24.97 47.80 22.53
CA GLU A 416 25.55 48.80 23.47
C GLU A 416 25.68 50.17 22.79
#